data_AF-N8YRP6-F1
#
_entry.id   AF-N8YRP6-F1
#
_cell.length_a   1.000
_cell.length_b   1.000
_cell.length_c   1.000
_cell.angle_alpha   90.00
_cell.angle_beta   90.00
_cell.angle_gamma   90.00
#
_symmetry.space_group_name_H-M   'P 1'
#
loop_
_entity.id
_entity.type
_entity.pdbx_description
1 polymer ?
#
loop_
_entity_poly.entity_id
_entity_poly.type
_entity_poly.pdbx_seq_one_letter_code
_entity_poly.pdbx_strand_id
1 'polypeptide(L)'
;MKLLQHLVLLGSCLTANFAFAVQASDQQVQQLLKVMNIDQLLQETMQQIRPQLDQQAYQIIKMSVNKEQLSPQEQIVANELADKMYAQSQKTVSWEQIKPLYLKIYKDVFNAEEVQAQIDFYSSAVGQSILKKSPQIAQETMKMMNTQLSNTLQNTEQDFKEINKKLAELKKAANTP
;
A
#
# COMPACT_ATOMS: atom_id res chain seq x y z
N MET A 1 -74.00 -6.82 -27.58
CA MET A 1 -73.08 -5.66 -27.56
C MET A 1 -73.41 -4.84 -26.32
N LYS A 2 -72.61 -4.66 -25.27
CA LYS A 2 -71.16 -4.71 -25.07
C LYS A 2 -70.95 -5.14 -23.61
N LEU A 3 -70.44 -6.35 -23.36
CA LEU A 3 -70.14 -6.87 -22.01
C LEU A 3 -68.66 -7.29 -21.93
N LEU A 4 -67.81 -6.51 -22.59
CA LEU A 4 -66.40 -6.84 -22.87
C LEU A 4 -65.54 -5.56 -22.81
N GLN A 5 -65.61 -4.82 -21.68
CA GLN A 5 -64.75 -3.64 -21.47
C GLN A 5 -63.87 -3.70 -20.22
N HIS A 6 -63.86 -4.82 -19.49
CA HIS A 6 -63.02 -4.97 -18.29
C HIS A 6 -62.19 -6.24 -18.38
N LEU A 7 -61.17 -6.23 -19.24
CA LEU A 7 -60.08 -7.22 -19.22
C LEU A 7 -58.94 -6.79 -20.15
N VAL A 8 -58.34 -5.63 -19.88
CA VAL A 8 -56.97 -5.36 -20.33
C VAL A 8 -56.04 -5.82 -19.20
N LEU A 9 -55.80 -7.13 -19.19
CA LEU A 9 -54.65 -7.78 -18.55
C LEU A 9 -53.38 -7.08 -19.06
N LEU A 10 -52.56 -6.51 -18.17
CA LEU A 10 -51.39 -7.18 -17.59
C LEU A 10 -50.35 -7.58 -18.65
N GLY A 11 -49.25 -6.82 -18.70
CA GLY A 11 -48.11 -7.18 -19.54
C GLY A 11 -47.06 -6.09 -19.73
N SER A 12 -46.86 -5.17 -18.77
CA SER A 12 -45.62 -4.40 -18.78
C SER A 12 -44.52 -5.30 -18.26
N CYS A 13 -43.86 -6.02 -19.17
CA CYS A 13 -42.61 -6.71 -18.90
C CYS A 13 -41.65 -5.74 -18.24
N LEU A 14 -41.46 -5.88 -16.92
CA LEU A 14 -40.20 -5.53 -16.30
C LEU A 14 -39.16 -6.48 -16.90
N THR A 15 -38.59 -6.11 -18.04
CA THR A 15 -37.28 -6.63 -18.40
C THR A 15 -36.33 -6.05 -17.37
N ALA A 16 -36.14 -6.78 -16.27
CA ALA A 16 -34.94 -6.64 -15.48
C ALA A 16 -33.79 -6.86 -16.46
N ASN A 17 -33.20 -5.76 -16.94
CA ASN A 17 -31.88 -5.81 -17.54
C ASN A 17 -30.99 -6.31 -16.42
N PHE A 18 -30.81 -7.63 -16.35
CA PHE A 18 -29.59 -8.19 -15.80
C PHE A 18 -28.50 -7.68 -16.74
N ALA A 19 -28.05 -6.45 -16.48
CA ALA A 19 -26.85 -5.91 -17.05
C ALA A 19 -25.74 -6.78 -16.49
N PHE A 20 -25.47 -7.90 -17.16
CA PHE A 20 -24.23 -8.62 -16.96
C PHE A 20 -23.15 -7.62 -17.30
N ALA A 21 -22.46 -7.16 -16.26
CA ALA A 21 -21.41 -6.18 -16.39
C ALA A 21 -20.39 -6.77 -17.37
N VAL A 22 -20.24 -6.13 -18.53
CA VAL A 22 -19.35 -6.62 -19.59
C VAL A 22 -17.96 -6.72 -18.99
N GLN A 23 -17.31 -7.87 -19.12
CA GLN A 23 -15.96 -8.04 -18.58
C GLN A 23 -14.99 -7.08 -19.30
N ALA A 24 -14.10 -6.44 -18.54
CA ALA A 24 -13.09 -5.58 -19.13
C ALA A 24 -12.19 -6.36 -20.11
N SER A 25 -11.85 -5.73 -21.23
CA SER A 25 -10.90 -6.32 -22.18
C SER A 25 -9.46 -6.19 -21.69
N ASP A 26 -8.58 -7.09 -22.14
CA ASP A 26 -7.15 -7.01 -21.85
C ASP A 26 -6.54 -5.69 -22.33
N GLN A 27 -7.05 -5.13 -23.43
CA GLN A 27 -6.60 -3.85 -23.97
C GLN A 27 -6.97 -2.69 -23.04
N GLN A 28 -8.20 -2.66 -22.53
CA GLN A 28 -8.63 -1.63 -21.57
C GLN A 28 -7.79 -1.69 -20.29
N VAL A 29 -7.61 -2.89 -19.71
CA VAL A 29 -6.81 -3.01 -18.49
C VAL A 29 -5.35 -2.64 -18.75
N GLN A 30 -4.76 -3.03 -19.88
CA GLN A 30 -3.40 -2.60 -20.24
C GLN A 30 -3.28 -1.08 -20.37
N GLN A 31 -4.28 -0.42 -20.97
CA GLN A 31 -4.33 1.02 -21.05
C GLN A 31 -4.45 1.65 -19.66
N LEU A 32 -5.29 1.10 -18.78
CA LEU A 32 -5.44 1.56 -17.40
C LEU A 32 -4.11 1.50 -16.64
N LEU A 33 -3.41 0.35 -16.70
CA LEU A 33 -2.12 0.20 -16.02
C LEU A 33 -1.06 1.19 -16.55
N LYS A 34 -1.10 1.49 -17.86
CA LYS A 34 -0.23 2.48 -18.48
C LYS A 34 -0.52 3.90 -17.98
N VAL A 35 -1.79 4.32 -17.95
CA VAL A 35 -2.12 5.68 -17.48
C VAL A 35 -1.90 5.85 -15.98
N MET A 36 -1.96 4.76 -15.22
CA MET A 36 -1.58 4.74 -13.80
C MET A 36 -0.05 4.69 -13.57
N ASN A 37 0.75 4.54 -14.63
CA ASN A 37 2.22 4.41 -14.58
C ASN A 37 2.69 3.29 -13.63
N ILE A 38 2.00 2.13 -13.64
CA ILE A 38 2.30 1.02 -12.74
C ILE A 38 3.71 0.45 -12.98
N ASP A 39 4.18 0.43 -14.23
CA ASP A 39 5.54 0.01 -14.56
C ASP A 39 6.61 0.88 -13.90
N GLN A 40 6.42 2.21 -13.92
CA GLN A 40 7.30 3.15 -13.23
C GLN A 40 7.22 2.98 -11.71
N LEU A 41 6.01 2.83 -11.16
CA LEU A 41 5.81 2.61 -9.73
C LEU A 41 6.54 1.35 -9.23
N LEU A 42 6.50 0.27 -10.01
CA LEU A 42 7.23 -0.96 -9.69
C LEU A 42 8.74 -0.74 -9.69
N GLN A 43 9.28 0.00 -10.66
CA GLN A 43 10.71 0.35 -10.71
C GLN A 43 11.13 1.20 -9.51
N GLU A 44 10.36 2.23 -9.18
CA GLU A 44 10.62 3.10 -8.02
C GLU A 44 10.56 2.30 -6.71
N THR A 45 9.56 1.41 -6.58
CA THR A 45 9.46 0.51 -5.42
C THR A 45 10.68 -0.39 -5.30
N MET A 46 11.18 -0.95 -6.41
CA MET A 46 12.40 -1.77 -6.38
C MET A 46 13.63 -0.96 -5.95
N GLN A 47 13.78 0.27 -6.43
CA GLN A 47 14.89 1.13 -5.99
C GLN A 47 14.82 1.43 -4.49
N GLN A 48 13.61 1.62 -3.94
CA GLN A 48 13.41 1.93 -2.52
C GLN A 48 13.73 0.76 -1.58
N ILE A 49 13.61 -0.51 -2.02
CA ILE A 49 13.89 -1.67 -1.16
C ILE A 49 15.39 -1.99 -1.06
N ARG A 50 16.25 -1.42 -1.93
CA ARG A 50 17.68 -1.75 -1.95
C ARG A 50 18.37 -1.60 -0.58
N PRO A 51 18.20 -0.50 0.18
CA PRO A 51 18.82 -0.36 1.50
C PRO A 51 18.35 -1.42 2.51
N GLN A 52 17.10 -1.88 2.41
CA GLN A 52 16.58 -2.94 3.26
C GLN A 52 17.23 -4.29 2.93
N LEU A 53 17.45 -4.58 1.66
CA LEU A 53 18.16 -5.79 1.22
C LEU A 53 19.64 -5.75 1.64
N ASP A 54 20.28 -4.59 1.54
CA ASP A 54 21.65 -4.39 2.03
C ASP A 54 21.71 -4.69 3.53
N GLN A 55 20.83 -4.09 4.33
CA GLN A 55 20.76 -4.35 5.77
C GLN A 55 20.53 -5.85 6.07
N GLN A 56 19.59 -6.49 5.36
CA GLN A 56 19.28 -7.90 5.56
C GLN A 56 20.49 -8.80 5.23
N ALA A 57 21.18 -8.53 4.11
CA ALA A 57 22.37 -9.29 3.73
C ALA A 57 23.48 -9.17 4.77
N TYR A 58 23.73 -7.97 5.29
CA TYR A 58 24.71 -7.76 6.36
C TYR A 58 24.34 -8.55 7.63
N GLN A 59 23.06 -8.58 8.01
CA GLN A 59 22.63 -9.37 9.16
C GLN A 59 22.83 -10.87 8.94
N ILE A 60 22.52 -11.38 7.74
CA ILE A 60 22.74 -12.78 7.38
C ILE A 60 24.22 -13.16 7.53
N ILE A 61 25.14 -12.34 6.99
CA ILE A 61 26.57 -12.62 7.10
C ILE A 61 27.04 -12.56 8.55
N LYS A 62 26.63 -11.54 9.32
CA LYS A 62 26.96 -11.43 10.76
C LYS A 62 26.58 -12.68 11.54
N MET A 63 25.37 -13.19 11.32
CA MET A 63 24.90 -14.42 11.95
C MET A 63 25.71 -15.64 11.47
N SER A 64 26.01 -15.73 10.18
CA SER A 64 26.76 -16.85 9.61
C SER A 64 28.20 -16.95 10.13
N VAL A 65 28.86 -15.81 10.40
CA VAL A 65 30.23 -15.78 10.94
C VAL A 65 30.27 -15.61 12.46
N ASN A 66 29.11 -15.49 13.10
CA ASN A 66 28.92 -15.23 14.53
C ASN A 66 29.72 -14.01 15.04
N LYS A 67 29.61 -12.88 14.35
CA LYS A 67 30.26 -11.61 14.73
C LYS A 67 29.30 -10.43 14.68
N GLU A 68 29.47 -9.48 15.61
CA GLU A 68 28.72 -8.22 15.59
C GLU A 68 29.20 -7.26 14.49
N GLN A 69 30.50 -7.29 14.18
CA GLN A 69 31.15 -6.46 13.17
C GLN A 69 31.84 -7.33 12.13
N LEU A 70 31.62 -6.99 10.86
CA LEU A 70 32.21 -7.67 9.72
C LEU A 70 33.55 -7.05 9.34
N SER A 71 34.54 -7.89 9.03
CA SER A 71 35.79 -7.46 8.41
C SER A 71 35.53 -6.88 7.01
N PRO A 72 36.48 -6.12 6.42
CA PRO A 72 36.33 -5.61 5.05
C PRO A 72 36.02 -6.71 4.02
N GLN A 73 36.62 -7.88 4.16
CA GLN A 73 36.36 -9.02 3.27
C GLN A 73 34.95 -9.59 3.46
N GLU A 74 34.47 -9.68 4.70
CA GLU A 74 33.10 -10.13 5.01
C GLU A 74 32.05 -9.11 4.54
N GLN A 75 32.35 -7.81 4.56
CA GLN A 75 31.48 -6.76 4.00
C GLN A 75 31.35 -6.88 2.48
N ILE A 76 32.43 -7.24 1.76
CA ILE A 76 32.37 -7.52 0.32
C ILE A 76 31.41 -8.69 0.05
N VAL A 77 31.49 -9.75 0.84
CA VAL A 77 30.58 -10.90 0.73
C VAL A 77 29.12 -10.49 1.04
N ALA A 78 28.90 -9.63 2.04
CA ALA A 78 27.57 -9.11 2.34
C ALA A 78 27.00 -8.25 1.19
N ASN A 79 27.83 -7.40 0.58
CA ASN A 79 27.43 -6.63 -0.61
C ASN A 79 27.08 -7.55 -1.79
N GLU A 80 27.87 -8.61 -2.02
CA GLU A 80 27.58 -9.58 -3.08
C GLU A 80 26.25 -10.29 -2.85
N LEU A 81 25.95 -10.67 -1.60
CA LEU A 81 24.66 -11.26 -1.25
C LEU A 81 23.52 -10.26 -1.48
N ALA A 82 23.69 -9.00 -1.07
CA ALA A 82 22.70 -7.95 -1.30
C ALA A 82 22.42 -7.74 -2.80
N ASP A 83 23.45 -7.74 -3.65
CA ASP A 83 23.30 -7.65 -5.10
C ASP A 83 22.53 -8.83 -5.69
N LYS A 84 22.81 -10.06 -5.23
CA LYS A 84 22.05 -11.25 -5.65
C LYS A 84 20.58 -11.16 -5.21
N MET A 85 20.33 -10.74 -3.96
CA MET A 85 18.97 -10.54 -3.44
C MET A 85 18.21 -9.48 -4.25
N TYR A 86 18.88 -8.38 -4.58
CA TYR A 86 18.31 -7.31 -5.39
C TYR A 86 18.01 -7.76 -6.82
N ALA A 87 18.94 -8.46 -7.47
CA ALA A 87 18.73 -9.02 -8.81
C ALA A 87 17.58 -10.04 -8.84
N GLN A 88 17.47 -10.88 -7.81
CA GLN A 88 16.36 -11.84 -7.69
C GLN A 88 15.01 -11.12 -7.47
N SER A 89 15.00 -10.08 -6.64
CA SER A 89 13.81 -9.26 -6.40
C SER A 89 13.33 -8.57 -7.67
N GLN A 90 14.25 -7.97 -8.44
CA GLN A 90 13.92 -7.35 -9.73
C GLN A 90 13.34 -8.34 -10.74
N LYS A 91 13.86 -9.58 -10.81
CA LYS A 91 13.30 -10.63 -11.67
C LYS A 91 11.88 -11.01 -11.26
N THR A 92 11.64 -11.07 -9.94
CA THR A 92 10.35 -11.50 -9.38
C THR A 92 9.28 -10.42 -9.53
N VAL A 93 9.65 -9.16 -9.32
CA VAL A 93 8.76 -7.99 -9.39
C VAL A 93 8.86 -7.30 -10.76
N SER A 94 9.30 -8.03 -11.79
CA SER A 94 9.40 -7.47 -13.14
C SER A 94 8.00 -7.24 -13.72
N TRP A 95 7.90 -6.23 -14.59
CA TRP A 95 6.65 -5.94 -15.30
C TRP A 95 6.10 -7.17 -16.05
N GLU A 96 6.98 -7.99 -16.61
CA GLU A 96 6.62 -9.22 -17.33
C GLU A 96 5.93 -10.25 -16.43
N GLN A 97 6.36 -10.39 -15.17
CA GLN A 97 5.75 -11.31 -14.20
C GLN A 97 4.46 -10.75 -13.60
N ILE A 98 4.43 -9.44 -13.38
CA ILE A 98 3.37 -8.78 -12.62
C ILE A 98 2.18 -8.41 -13.52
N LYS A 99 2.40 -8.04 -14.78
CA LYS A 99 1.34 -7.65 -15.72
C LYS A 99 0.21 -8.69 -15.87
N PRO A 100 0.47 -10.01 -16.05
CA PRO A 100 -0.60 -11.00 -16.16
C PRO A 100 -1.48 -11.09 -14.91
N LEU A 101 -0.88 -10.89 -13.72
CA LEU A 101 -1.63 -10.87 -12.46
C LEU A 101 -2.56 -9.68 -12.39
N TYR A 102 -2.07 -8.49 -12.75
CA TYR A 102 -2.89 -7.28 -12.83
C TYR A 102 -4.03 -7.44 -13.84
N LEU A 103 -3.75 -8.00 -15.02
CA LEU A 103 -4.77 -8.25 -16.04
C LEU A 103 -5.89 -9.12 -15.49
N LYS A 104 -5.54 -10.23 -14.83
CA LYS A 104 -6.52 -11.12 -14.22
C LYS A 104 -7.32 -10.41 -13.13
N ILE A 105 -6.64 -9.83 -12.14
CA ILE A 105 -7.28 -9.23 -10.96
C ILE A 105 -8.23 -8.09 -11.36
N TYR A 106 -7.82 -7.19 -12.26
CA TYR A 106 -8.69 -6.10 -12.70
C TYR A 106 -9.93 -6.60 -13.45
N LYS A 107 -9.80 -7.66 -14.25
CA LYS A 107 -10.93 -8.27 -14.96
C LYS A 107 -11.87 -9.08 -14.07
N ASP A 108 -11.38 -9.53 -12.92
CA ASP A 108 -12.16 -10.26 -11.91
C ASP A 108 -12.91 -9.29 -10.97
N VAL A 109 -12.36 -8.08 -10.75
CA VAL A 109 -12.88 -7.09 -9.80
C VAL A 109 -13.72 -6.00 -10.47
N PHE A 110 -13.30 -5.52 -11.65
CA PHE A 110 -13.93 -4.42 -12.34
C PHE A 110 -14.53 -4.85 -13.67
N ASN A 111 -15.68 -4.28 -13.99
CA ASN A 111 -16.28 -4.41 -15.30
C ASN A 111 -15.68 -3.40 -16.31
N ALA A 112 -16.05 -3.53 -17.59
CA ALA A 112 -15.52 -2.71 -18.67
C ALA A 112 -15.84 -1.21 -18.51
N GLU A 113 -17.00 -0.87 -17.96
CA GLU A 113 -17.42 0.52 -17.73
C GLU A 113 -16.58 1.16 -16.61
N GLU A 114 -16.37 0.44 -15.51
CA GLU A 114 -15.56 0.89 -14.38
C GLU A 114 -14.08 1.05 -14.75
N VAL A 115 -13.54 0.12 -15.55
CA VAL A 115 -12.18 0.25 -16.08
C VAL A 115 -12.08 1.45 -17.01
N GLN A 116 -13.09 1.68 -17.87
CA GLN A 116 -13.11 2.84 -18.75
C GLN A 116 -13.17 4.16 -17.98
N ALA A 117 -14.03 4.26 -16.96
CA ALA A 117 -14.13 5.45 -16.11
C ALA A 117 -12.79 5.76 -15.41
N GLN A 118 -12.07 4.74 -14.95
CA GLN A 118 -10.73 4.91 -14.39
C GLN A 118 -9.73 5.39 -15.45
N ILE A 119 -9.77 4.84 -16.67
CA ILE A 119 -8.92 5.31 -17.78
C ILE A 119 -9.19 6.78 -18.06
N ASP A 120 -10.44 7.19 -18.20
CA ASP A 120 -10.82 8.57 -18.54
C ASP A 120 -10.34 9.54 -17.46
N PHE A 121 -10.57 9.19 -16.19
CA PHE A 121 -10.13 10.00 -15.06
C PHE A 121 -8.60 10.10 -15.01
N TYR A 122 -7.88 8.97 -14.99
CA TYR A 122 -6.43 8.96 -14.86
C TYR A 122 -5.72 9.47 -16.12
N SER A 123 -6.36 9.49 -17.28
CA SER A 123 -5.82 10.14 -18.49
C SER A 123 -5.93 11.67 -18.43
N SER A 124 -6.83 12.22 -17.60
CA SER A 124 -6.99 13.67 -17.45
C SER A 124 -5.80 14.32 -16.75
N ALA A 125 -5.58 15.61 -17.01
CA ALA A 125 -4.53 16.39 -16.33
C ALA A 125 -4.72 16.41 -14.80
N VAL A 126 -5.98 16.46 -14.35
CA VAL A 126 -6.32 16.45 -12.92
C VAL A 126 -6.08 15.07 -12.32
N GLY A 127 -6.50 13.98 -12.99
CA GLY A 127 -6.24 12.62 -12.53
C GLY A 127 -4.76 12.28 -12.44
N GLN A 128 -3.96 12.70 -13.42
CA GLN A 128 -2.48 12.62 -13.35
C GLN A 128 -1.91 13.42 -12.19
N SER A 129 -2.42 14.63 -11.92
CA SER A 129 -1.98 15.44 -10.78
C SER A 129 -2.28 14.75 -9.45
N ILE A 130 -3.46 14.14 -9.33
CA ILE A 130 -3.88 13.39 -8.15
C ILE A 130 -2.98 12.17 -7.96
N LEU A 131 -2.78 11.34 -8.98
CA LEU A 131 -1.89 10.17 -8.92
C LEU A 131 -0.50 10.53 -8.40
N LYS A 132 0.10 11.61 -8.90
CA LYS A 132 1.43 12.08 -8.50
C LYS A 132 1.49 12.59 -7.06
N LYS A 133 0.38 13.11 -6.52
CA LYS A 133 0.31 13.68 -5.16
C LYS A 133 -0.15 12.68 -4.11
N SER A 134 -0.79 11.57 -4.51
CA SER A 134 -1.27 10.54 -3.57
C SER A 134 -0.17 10.02 -2.63
N PRO A 135 1.07 9.72 -3.08
CA PRO A 135 2.14 9.30 -2.17
C PRO A 135 2.54 10.38 -1.16
N GLN A 136 2.51 11.66 -1.57
CA GLN A 136 2.83 12.79 -0.69
C GLN A 136 1.83 12.89 0.46
N ILE A 137 0.54 12.65 0.22
CA ILE A 137 -0.48 12.65 1.28
C ILE A 137 -0.16 11.59 2.33
N ALA A 138 0.16 10.36 1.88
CA ALA A 138 0.54 9.28 2.80
C ALA A 138 1.80 9.64 3.61
N GLN A 139 2.82 10.21 2.96
CA GLN A 139 4.06 10.64 3.62
C GLN A 139 3.81 11.73 4.69
N GLU A 140 3.08 12.78 4.36
CA GLU A 140 2.77 13.86 5.31
C GLU A 140 1.88 13.36 6.46
N THR A 141 0.95 12.45 6.19
CA THR A 141 0.12 11.83 7.23
C THR A 141 0.98 11.06 8.22
N MET A 142 1.90 10.21 7.75
CA MET A 142 2.82 9.46 8.60
C MET A 142 3.70 10.40 9.45
N LYS A 143 4.21 11.47 8.84
CA LYS A 143 5.02 12.48 9.53
C LYS A 143 4.23 13.16 10.66
N MET A 144 3.00 13.59 10.40
CA MET A 144 2.15 14.21 11.42
C MET A 144 1.84 13.25 12.58
N MET A 145 1.51 11.99 12.27
CA MET A 145 1.29 10.97 13.29
C MET A 145 2.52 10.75 14.17
N ASN A 146 3.72 10.72 13.58
CA ASN A 146 4.97 10.59 14.33
C ASN A 146 5.19 11.77 15.29
N THR A 147 4.92 13.00 14.85
CA THR A 147 4.98 14.19 15.71
C THR A 147 4.00 14.10 16.88
N GLN A 148 2.76 13.68 16.61
CA GLN A 148 1.75 13.54 17.66
C GLN A 148 2.10 12.45 18.67
N LEU A 149 2.65 11.32 18.21
CA LEU A 149 3.14 10.25 19.07
C LEU A 149 4.29 10.75 19.96
N SER A 150 5.21 11.53 19.39
CA SER A 150 6.34 12.11 20.12
C SER A 150 5.87 13.05 21.24
N ASN A 151 4.87 13.90 20.98
CA ASN A 151 4.28 14.77 21.99
C ASN A 151 3.57 13.97 23.10
N THR A 152 2.90 12.87 22.74
CA THR A 152 2.23 11.99 23.70
C THR A 152 3.24 11.35 24.66
N LEU A 153 4.39 10.89 24.13
CA LEU A 153 5.47 10.33 24.95
C LEU A 153 6.04 11.36 25.92
N GLN A 154 6.23 12.61 25.48
CA GLN A 154 6.69 13.70 26.36
C GLN A 154 5.71 14.00 27.50
N ASN A 155 4.41 14.04 27.22
CA ASN A 155 3.40 14.22 28.26
C ASN A 155 3.40 13.05 29.25
N THR A 156 3.56 11.83 28.75
CA THR A 156 3.66 10.63 29.59
C THR A 156 4.88 10.70 30.53
N GLU A 157 6.02 11.22 30.06
CA GLU A 157 7.19 11.46 30.94
C GLU A 157 6.90 12.49 32.06
N GLN A 158 6.09 13.51 31.78
CA GLN A 158 5.65 14.48 32.79
C GLN A 158 4.73 13.83 33.82
N ASP A 159 3.77 13.03 33.36
CA ASP A 159 2.86 12.27 34.23
C ASP A 159 3.64 11.32 35.16
N PHE A 160 4.65 10.62 34.62
CA PHE A 160 5.53 9.76 35.41
C PHE A 160 6.30 10.56 36.48
N LYS A 161 6.82 11.75 36.14
CA LYS A 161 7.50 12.63 37.12
C LYS A 161 6.55 13.06 38.23
N GLU A 162 5.31 13.43 37.90
CA GLU A 162 4.30 13.82 38.89
C GLU A 162 3.93 12.66 39.83
N ILE A 163 3.66 11.49 39.26
CA ILE A 163 3.35 10.28 40.03
C ILE A 163 4.51 9.92 40.95
N ASN A 164 5.75 9.93 40.45
CA ASN A 164 6.93 9.62 41.26
C ASN A 164 7.11 10.61 42.42
N LYS A 165 6.82 11.90 42.21
CA LYS A 165 6.82 12.91 43.28
C LYS A 165 5.77 12.59 44.35
N LYS A 166 4.52 12.31 43.95
CA LYS A 166 3.44 11.90 44.87
C LYS A 166 3.81 10.66 45.68
N LEU A 167 4.37 9.64 45.03
CA LEU A 167 4.84 8.42 45.70
C LEU A 167 5.96 8.70 46.72
N ALA A 168 6.89 9.61 46.41
CA ALA A 168 7.95 10.00 47.33
C ALA A 168 7.41 10.78 48.55
N GLU A 169 6.42 11.66 48.35
CA GLU A 169 5.74 12.40 49.42
C GLU A 169 4.97 11.46 50.35
N LEU A 170 4.22 10.49 49.80
CA LEU A 170 3.53 9.46 50.59
C LEU A 170 4.51 8.61 51.42
N LYS A 171 5.65 8.22 50.83
CA LYS A 171 6.70 7.50 51.58
C LYS A 171 7.28 8.34 52.72
N LYS A 172 7.44 9.65 52.55
CA LYS A 172 7.90 10.54 53.64
C LYS A 172 6.84 10.66 54.74
N ALA A 173 5.57 10.87 54.38
CA ALA A 173 4.48 10.99 55.33
C ALA A 173 4.32 9.72 56.19
N ALA A 174 4.43 8.53 55.59
CA ALA A 174 4.35 7.25 56.30
C ALA A 174 5.52 6.96 57.28
N ASN A 175 6.62 7.71 57.17
CA ASN A 175 7.82 7.55 58.01
C ASN A 175 8.01 8.71 59.02
N THR A 176 7.01 9.58 59.18
CA THR A 176 7.01 10.59 60.25
C THR A 176 6.32 9.99 61.48
N PRO A 177 6.97 9.94 62.65
CA PRO A 177 6.44 9.29 63.86
C PRO A 177 5.21 9.98 64.46
#